data_AF-A0A0C1GZU7-F1
#
_entry.id   AF-A0A0C1GZU7-F1
#
_cell.length_a   1.000
_cell.length_b   1.000
_cell.length_c   1.000
_cell.angle_alpha   90.00
_cell.angle_beta   90.00
_cell.angle_gamma   90.00
#
_symmetry.space_group_name_H-M   'P 1'
#
loop_
_entity.id
_entity.type
_entity.pdbx_description
1 polymer ?
#
loop_
_entity_poly.entity_id
_entity_poly.type
_entity_poly.pdbx_seq_one_letter_code
_entity_poly.pdbx_strand_id
1 'polypeptide(L)'
;MWNARIIRSLLYITALVTTTVPAASEDCEVDVWEESRSSDTCIIEYEHLSNQETEPFLFLGYVMNSEQARWRQFRRAIHEYPDVLSCLIEEERSKEPPNLLKFDWERVGYGRGAEVCLFRISRSLSDLDRIQNWLSFHQFKVLGYHRTRSEGFVPYRESEPVGKVFAYWTTSQLRERKPSALWSLLGYDPLLRYEVVIGMSEEFQAVGVSIVTPTQ
;
A
#
# COMPACT_ATOMS: atom_id res chain seq x y z
N MET A 1 78.69 38.67 28.72
CA MET A 1 78.10 37.32 28.80
C MET A 1 76.67 37.39 28.31
N TRP A 2 76.34 36.49 27.39
CA TRP A 2 75.12 36.40 26.59
C TRP A 2 73.89 36.01 27.41
N ASN A 3 72.69 36.43 26.97
CA ASN A 3 71.49 35.57 26.92
C ASN A 3 70.33 36.29 26.20
N ALA A 4 70.14 35.96 24.92
CA ALA A 4 68.96 36.29 24.14
C ALA A 4 67.88 35.22 24.39
N ARG A 5 66.67 35.61 24.79
CA ARG A 5 65.50 34.72 24.90
C ARG A 5 64.64 34.87 23.64
N ILE A 6 64.55 33.79 22.88
CA ILE A 6 63.68 33.62 21.71
C ILE A 6 62.29 33.24 22.21
N ILE A 7 61.26 34.03 21.89
CA ILE A 7 59.86 33.69 22.11
C ILE A 7 59.36 33.00 20.83
N ARG A 8 59.06 31.70 20.91
CA ARG A 8 58.41 30.94 19.84
C ARG A 8 56.90 31.03 20.00
N SER A 9 56.23 31.70 19.06
CA SER A 9 54.77 31.68 18.92
C SER A 9 54.34 30.36 18.26
N LEU A 10 53.54 29.57 18.97
CA LEU A 10 52.87 28.37 18.45
C LEU A 10 51.54 28.78 17.80
N LEU A 11 51.47 28.66 16.48
CA LEU A 11 50.23 28.77 15.69
C LEU A 11 49.52 27.42 15.74
N TYR A 12 48.35 27.37 16.38
CA TYR A 12 47.44 26.23 16.33
C TYR A 12 46.61 26.32 15.03
N ILE A 13 46.79 25.35 14.13
CA ILE A 13 45.95 25.15 12.95
C ILE A 13 44.81 24.22 13.36
N THR A 14 43.61 24.77 13.58
CA THR A 14 42.38 23.99 13.74
C THR A 14 41.88 23.56 12.36
N ALA A 15 42.04 22.27 12.04
CA ALA A 15 41.43 21.66 10.87
C ALA A 15 39.92 21.49 11.10
N LEU A 16 39.10 22.14 10.28
CA LEU A 16 37.65 21.97 10.27
C LEU A 16 37.34 20.65 9.53
N VAL A 17 36.93 19.62 10.26
CA VAL A 17 36.41 18.38 9.67
C VAL A 17 34.93 18.62 9.36
N THR A 18 34.61 18.83 8.09
CA THR A 18 33.23 18.88 7.60
C THR A 18 32.72 17.45 7.44
N THR A 19 31.94 16.97 8.42
CA THR A 19 31.20 15.71 8.29
C THR A 19 30.02 15.92 7.36
N THR A 20 30.06 15.34 6.17
CA THR A 20 28.91 15.24 5.27
C THR A 20 27.91 14.27 5.90
N VAL A 21 26.80 14.81 6.39
CA VAL A 21 25.67 14.00 6.86
C VAL A 21 24.94 13.44 5.63
N PRO A 22 24.77 12.13 5.49
CA PRO A 22 23.93 11.56 4.43
C PRO A 22 22.48 12.01 4.68
N ALA A 23 21.83 12.48 3.62
CA ALA A 23 20.41 12.83 3.65
C ALA A 23 19.61 11.57 4.03
N ALA A 24 19.13 11.52 5.27
CA ALA A 24 18.11 10.58 5.69
C ALA A 24 16.85 10.91 4.90
N SER A 25 16.27 9.91 4.22
CA SER A 25 14.89 9.95 3.79
C SER A 25 14.04 10.23 5.03
N GLU A 26 13.32 11.35 5.04
CA GLU A 26 12.28 11.59 6.03
C GLU A 26 11.24 10.48 5.86
N ASP A 27 11.27 9.52 6.78
CA ASP A 27 10.21 8.54 6.93
C ASP A 27 8.89 9.31 7.02
N CYS A 28 7.87 8.91 6.25
CA CYS A 28 6.52 9.44 6.38
C CYS A 28 5.94 8.94 7.74
N GLU A 29 6.47 9.46 8.86
CA GLU A 29 6.08 9.12 10.23
C GLU A 29 4.64 9.60 10.46
N VAL A 30 3.81 8.65 10.89
CA VAL A 30 2.36 8.62 10.71
C VAL A 30 1.60 9.52 11.71
N ASP A 31 2.25 10.51 12.33
CA ASP A 31 1.63 11.32 13.40
C ASP A 31 1.24 12.76 13.01
N VAL A 32 1.33 13.14 11.73
CA VAL A 32 1.01 14.50 11.26
C VAL A 32 0.21 14.49 9.94
N TRP A 33 -1.03 13.98 9.96
CA TRP A 33 -1.85 13.84 8.74
C TRP A 33 -2.78 15.03 8.41
N GLU A 34 -2.65 16.18 9.07
CA GLU A 34 -3.37 17.39 8.66
C GLU A 34 -2.56 18.31 7.71
N GLU A 35 -1.23 18.22 7.65
CA GLU A 35 -0.42 19.24 6.97
C GLU A 35 0.44 18.75 5.78
N SER A 36 0.55 17.44 5.56
CA SER A 36 1.45 16.86 4.55
C SER A 36 0.82 16.53 3.18
N ARG A 37 -0.44 16.92 2.92
CA ARG A 37 -1.14 16.61 1.66
C ARG A 37 -0.58 17.28 0.39
N SER A 38 0.44 18.13 0.50
CA SER A 38 0.92 18.94 -0.65
C SER A 38 2.30 18.59 -1.21
N SER A 39 3.03 17.64 -0.63
CA SER A 39 4.35 17.29 -1.17
C SER A 39 4.27 16.04 -2.04
N ASP A 40 4.51 16.21 -3.34
CA ASP A 40 4.75 15.13 -4.33
C ASP A 40 5.95 14.21 -3.99
N THR A 41 6.45 14.28 -2.76
CA THR A 41 7.66 13.62 -2.26
C THR A 41 7.39 12.43 -1.34
N CYS A 42 6.17 12.21 -0.82
CA CYS A 42 5.95 11.01 0.00
C CYS A 42 5.94 9.77 -0.91
N ILE A 43 6.87 8.87 -0.64
CA ILE A 43 7.04 7.58 -1.28
C ILE A 43 6.85 6.54 -0.18
N ILE A 44 6.03 5.53 -0.45
CA ILE A 44 5.91 4.38 0.44
C ILE A 44 6.96 3.34 0.04
N GLU A 45 7.74 2.86 1.01
CA GLU A 45 8.68 1.77 0.78
C GLU A 45 7.96 0.46 0.48
N TYR A 46 8.60 -0.39 -0.32
CA TYR A 46 8.11 -1.72 -0.67
C TYR A 46 9.30 -2.65 -0.90
N GLU A 47 9.09 -3.95 -0.74
CA GLU A 47 10.17 -4.95 -0.83
C GLU A 47 10.50 -5.31 -2.29
N HIS A 48 9.45 -5.49 -3.09
CA HIS A 48 9.55 -5.87 -4.50
C HIS A 48 8.28 -5.45 -5.25
N LEU A 49 8.28 -5.59 -6.57
CA LEU A 49 7.11 -5.32 -7.41
C LEU A 49 6.39 -6.64 -7.72
N SER A 50 5.21 -6.83 -7.11
CA SER A 50 4.40 -8.04 -7.29
C SER A 50 3.90 -8.20 -8.73
N ASN A 51 3.99 -9.43 -9.26
CA ASN A 51 3.53 -9.77 -10.61
C ASN A 51 2.93 -11.17 -10.68
N GLN A 52 2.21 -11.47 -11.75
CA GLN A 52 1.45 -12.71 -11.90
C GLN A 52 2.31 -13.97 -12.02
N GLU A 53 3.57 -13.83 -12.45
CA GLU A 53 4.47 -14.98 -12.68
C GLU A 53 5.06 -15.50 -11.37
N THR A 54 5.56 -14.58 -10.52
CA THR A 54 6.18 -14.95 -9.24
C THR A 54 5.17 -14.99 -8.10
N GLU A 55 4.13 -14.15 -8.15
CA GLU A 55 3.14 -13.99 -7.09
C GLU A 55 1.72 -13.96 -7.68
N PRO A 56 1.20 -15.13 -8.08
CA PRO A 56 -0.09 -15.21 -8.74
C PRO A 56 -1.21 -14.73 -7.82
N PHE A 57 -2.22 -14.08 -8.40
CA PHE A 57 -3.38 -13.61 -7.63
C PHE A 57 -4.03 -14.76 -6.83
N LEU A 58 -4.11 -14.55 -5.51
CA LEU A 58 -4.73 -15.49 -4.58
C LEU A 58 -6.15 -15.05 -4.21
N PHE A 59 -7.08 -15.99 -4.16
CA PHE A 59 -8.40 -15.78 -3.59
C PHE A 59 -8.61 -16.76 -2.44
N LEU A 60 -8.71 -16.23 -1.21
CA LEU A 60 -8.78 -17.03 0.02
C LEU A 60 -7.63 -18.05 0.13
N GLY A 61 -6.42 -17.65 -0.26
CA GLY A 61 -5.24 -18.52 -0.24
C GLY A 61 -5.10 -19.50 -1.40
N TYR A 62 -6.04 -19.52 -2.35
CA TYR A 62 -5.93 -20.37 -3.54
C TYR A 62 -5.48 -19.55 -4.75
N VAL A 63 -4.51 -20.08 -5.49
CA VAL A 63 -4.13 -19.51 -6.80
C VAL A 63 -5.36 -19.48 -7.70
N MET A 64 -5.71 -18.29 -8.16
CA MET A 64 -6.84 -18.09 -9.05
C MET A 64 -6.45 -18.52 -10.48
N ASN A 65 -6.91 -19.70 -10.87
CA ASN A 65 -6.65 -20.30 -12.18
C ASN A 65 -7.95 -20.90 -12.77
N SER A 66 -7.87 -21.53 -13.94
CA SER A 66 -9.02 -22.06 -14.67
C SER A 66 -9.86 -23.12 -13.96
N GLU A 67 -9.31 -23.78 -12.94
CA GLU A 67 -9.99 -24.84 -12.18
C GLU A 67 -10.88 -24.27 -11.06
N GLN A 68 -10.67 -23.01 -10.68
CA GLN A 68 -11.41 -22.37 -9.60
C GLN A 68 -12.80 -21.93 -10.07
N ALA A 69 -13.83 -22.15 -9.23
CA ALA A 69 -15.22 -21.77 -9.54
C ALA A 69 -15.38 -20.28 -9.88
N ARG A 70 -14.54 -19.42 -9.29
CA ARG A 70 -14.58 -17.96 -9.49
C ARG A 70 -13.67 -17.47 -10.62
N TRP A 71 -12.96 -18.36 -11.33
CA TRP A 71 -12.04 -17.99 -12.42
C TRP A 71 -12.64 -17.03 -13.42
N ARG A 72 -13.85 -17.33 -13.90
CA ARG A 72 -14.55 -16.52 -14.92
C ARG A 72 -14.75 -15.07 -14.48
N GLN A 73 -14.86 -14.82 -13.19
CA GLN A 73 -15.04 -13.48 -12.62
C GLN A 73 -13.73 -12.68 -12.59
N PHE A 74 -12.59 -13.36 -12.43
CA PHE A 74 -11.28 -12.73 -12.23
C PHE A 74 -10.37 -12.74 -13.47
N ARG A 75 -10.53 -13.71 -14.38
CA ARG A 75 -9.62 -13.91 -15.52
C ARG A 75 -9.33 -12.65 -16.32
N ARG A 76 -10.34 -11.79 -16.51
CA ARG A 76 -10.17 -10.52 -17.22
C ARG A 76 -9.32 -9.56 -16.41
N ALA A 77 -9.63 -9.37 -15.14
CA ALA A 77 -8.86 -8.49 -14.25
C ALA A 77 -7.41 -8.96 -14.08
N ILE A 78 -7.19 -10.28 -13.93
CA ILE A 78 -5.82 -10.84 -13.84
C ILE A 78 -5.02 -10.57 -15.11
N HIS A 79 -5.66 -10.67 -16.29
CA HIS A 79 -5.01 -10.38 -17.57
C HIS A 79 -4.78 -8.89 -17.79
N GLU A 80 -5.71 -8.04 -17.37
CA GLU A 80 -5.65 -6.58 -17.50
C GLU A 80 -4.64 -5.95 -16.52
N TYR A 81 -4.47 -6.58 -15.36
CA TYR A 81 -3.58 -6.14 -14.29
C TYR A 81 -2.55 -7.24 -13.93
N PRO A 82 -1.58 -7.53 -14.83
CA PRO A 82 -0.62 -8.63 -14.63
C PRO A 82 0.45 -8.32 -13.57
N ASP A 83 0.70 -7.05 -13.25
CA ASP A 83 1.72 -6.61 -12.30
C ASP A 83 1.28 -5.33 -11.54
N VAL A 84 2.05 -4.91 -10.54
CA VAL A 84 1.71 -3.73 -9.74
C VAL A 84 1.79 -2.43 -10.55
N LEU A 85 2.71 -2.31 -11.52
CA LEU A 85 2.87 -1.12 -12.36
C LEU A 85 1.60 -0.88 -13.18
N SER A 86 0.98 -1.96 -13.66
CA SER A 86 -0.29 -1.94 -14.37
C SER A 86 -1.47 -1.45 -13.54
N CYS A 87 -1.31 -1.17 -12.23
CA CYS A 87 -2.32 -0.61 -11.34
C CYS A 87 -2.10 0.89 -11.03
N LEU A 88 -0.96 1.45 -11.44
CA LEU A 88 -0.60 2.85 -11.19
C LEU A 88 -1.05 3.75 -12.34
N ILE A 89 -1.03 5.07 -12.09
CA ILE A 89 -1.21 6.07 -13.14
C ILE A 89 -0.11 5.95 -14.21
N GLU A 90 -0.39 6.40 -15.43
CA GLU A 90 0.47 6.19 -16.58
C GLU A 90 1.91 6.70 -16.36
N GLU A 91 2.03 7.85 -15.70
CA GLU A 91 3.31 8.52 -15.41
C GLU A 91 4.23 7.73 -14.50
N GLU A 92 3.68 6.81 -13.68
CA GLU A 92 4.44 6.03 -12.70
C GLU A 92 4.85 4.66 -13.23
N ARG A 93 4.21 4.16 -14.29
CA ARG A 93 4.45 2.80 -14.80
C ARG A 93 5.85 2.59 -15.37
N SER A 94 6.51 3.67 -15.79
CA SER A 94 7.84 3.67 -16.38
C SER A 94 8.93 4.18 -15.43
N LYS A 95 8.59 4.55 -14.19
CA LYS A 95 9.55 5.04 -13.20
C LYS A 95 10.23 3.89 -12.48
N GLU A 96 11.46 4.14 -12.05
CA GLU A 96 12.25 3.20 -11.26
C GLU A 96 12.99 3.98 -10.15
N PRO A 97 12.53 3.92 -8.88
CA PRO A 97 11.34 3.21 -8.39
C PRO A 97 10.01 3.94 -8.70
N PRO A 98 8.90 3.23 -8.96
CA PRO A 98 7.55 3.81 -8.99
C PRO A 98 7.05 4.23 -7.61
N ASN A 99 6.15 5.22 -7.56
CA ASN A 99 5.42 5.56 -6.33
C ASN A 99 4.10 4.79 -6.24
N LEU A 100 4.03 3.78 -5.37
CA LEU A 100 2.82 2.95 -5.18
C LEU A 100 1.62 3.71 -4.61
N LEU A 101 1.80 4.93 -4.09
CA LEU A 101 0.71 5.80 -3.63
C LEU A 101 -0.07 6.45 -4.80
N LYS A 102 0.48 6.43 -6.02
CA LYS A 102 -0.14 6.99 -7.22
C LYS A 102 -0.98 5.93 -7.96
N PHE A 103 -1.89 5.32 -7.21
CA PHE A 103 -2.83 4.30 -7.69
C PHE A 103 -3.90 4.89 -8.64
N ASP A 104 -4.15 4.21 -9.75
CA ASP A 104 -5.08 4.65 -10.79
C ASP A 104 -6.51 4.17 -10.51
N TRP A 105 -7.16 4.81 -9.52
CA TRP A 105 -8.54 4.48 -9.12
C TRP A 105 -9.55 4.67 -10.26
N GLU A 106 -9.29 5.59 -11.18
CA GLU A 106 -10.19 5.88 -12.30
C GLU A 106 -10.23 4.72 -13.29
N ARG A 107 -9.06 4.21 -13.72
CA ARG A 107 -9.00 3.09 -14.65
C ARG A 107 -9.30 1.75 -13.99
N VAL A 108 -8.75 1.50 -12.80
CA VAL A 108 -8.92 0.23 -12.08
C VAL A 108 -10.37 0.04 -11.63
N GLY A 109 -11.03 1.14 -11.28
CA GLY A 109 -12.39 1.15 -10.77
C GLY A 109 -12.51 0.52 -9.38
N TYR A 110 -13.69 -0.05 -9.10
CA TYR A 110 -14.12 -0.45 -7.75
C TYR A 110 -14.61 -1.91 -7.70
N GLY A 111 -14.15 -2.74 -8.65
CA GLY A 111 -14.61 -4.12 -8.83
C GLY A 111 -13.46 -5.12 -8.74
N ARG A 112 -13.48 -6.12 -9.63
CA ARG A 112 -12.46 -7.19 -9.66
C ARG A 112 -11.06 -6.67 -10.00
N GLY A 113 -10.95 -5.61 -10.82
CA GLY A 113 -9.68 -4.92 -11.06
C GLY A 113 -9.06 -4.42 -9.77
N ALA A 114 -9.86 -3.74 -8.93
CA ALA A 114 -9.41 -3.27 -7.63
C ALA A 114 -9.00 -4.41 -6.70
N GLU A 115 -9.71 -5.55 -6.67
CA GLU A 115 -9.28 -6.70 -5.85
C GLU A 115 -7.91 -7.24 -6.28
N VAL A 116 -7.66 -7.38 -7.58
CA VAL A 116 -6.36 -7.82 -8.10
C VAL A 116 -5.27 -6.80 -7.81
N CYS A 117 -5.53 -5.53 -8.08
CA CYS A 117 -4.55 -4.47 -7.87
C CYS A 117 -4.21 -4.24 -6.40
N LEU A 118 -5.21 -4.24 -5.51
CA LEU A 118 -4.98 -4.15 -4.07
C LEU A 118 -4.20 -5.36 -3.55
N PHE A 119 -4.45 -6.56 -4.09
CA PHE A 119 -3.65 -7.73 -3.76
C PHE A 119 -2.18 -7.51 -4.14
N ARG A 120 -1.90 -7.04 -5.37
CA ARG A 120 -0.51 -6.80 -5.83
C ARG A 120 0.20 -5.71 -5.05
N ILE A 121 -0.49 -4.61 -4.77
CA ILE A 121 0.05 -3.55 -3.91
C ILE A 121 0.39 -4.13 -2.53
N SER A 122 -0.55 -4.87 -1.92
CA SER A 122 -0.32 -5.46 -0.60
C SER A 122 0.83 -6.48 -0.57
N ARG A 123 0.96 -7.28 -1.64
CA ARG A 123 2.09 -8.21 -1.83
C ARG A 123 3.43 -7.50 -2.04
N SER A 124 3.43 -6.34 -2.70
CA SER A 124 4.63 -5.53 -2.92
C SER A 124 5.11 -4.89 -1.62
N LEU A 125 4.16 -4.44 -0.78
CA LEU A 125 4.46 -3.83 0.52
C LEU A 125 4.98 -4.85 1.54
N SER A 126 4.50 -6.10 1.50
CA SER A 126 4.86 -7.26 2.36
C SER A 126 4.74 -7.07 3.87
N ASP A 127 4.44 -5.87 4.35
CA ASP A 127 4.38 -5.52 5.76
C ASP A 127 2.99 -5.00 6.14
N LEU A 128 2.51 -5.44 7.30
CA LEU A 128 1.17 -5.13 7.78
C LEU A 128 0.98 -3.62 8.01
N ASP A 129 1.96 -2.95 8.57
CA ASP A 129 1.87 -1.52 8.89
C ASP A 129 1.93 -0.69 7.61
N ARG A 130 2.79 -1.05 6.66
CA ARG A 130 2.82 -0.44 5.31
C ARG A 130 1.50 -0.60 4.57
N ILE A 131 0.87 -1.78 4.63
CA ILE A 131 -0.47 -1.99 4.03
C ILE A 131 -1.51 -1.07 4.67
N GLN A 132 -1.53 -0.96 6.00
CA GLN A 132 -2.46 -0.08 6.71
C GLN A 132 -2.21 1.41 6.42
N ASN A 133 -0.95 1.82 6.32
CA ASN A 133 -0.57 3.18 5.95
C ASN A 133 -0.98 3.51 4.51
N TRP A 134 -0.77 2.59 3.57
CA TRP A 134 -1.22 2.75 2.19
C TRP A 134 -2.75 2.93 2.10
N LEU A 135 -3.51 2.11 2.83
CA LEU A 135 -4.96 2.23 2.91
C LEU A 135 -5.37 3.59 3.50
N SER A 136 -4.70 4.02 4.57
CA SER A 136 -4.96 5.30 5.23
C SER A 136 -4.64 6.49 4.33
N PHE A 137 -3.56 6.43 3.54
CA PHE A 137 -3.22 7.43 2.53
C PHE A 137 -4.34 7.60 1.50
N HIS A 138 -4.93 6.48 1.07
CA HIS A 138 -6.12 6.49 0.22
C HIS A 138 -7.42 6.77 0.98
N GLN A 139 -7.34 7.32 2.20
CA GLN A 139 -8.45 7.77 3.03
C GLN A 139 -9.39 6.64 3.49
N PHE A 140 -8.97 5.39 3.42
CA PHE A 140 -9.73 4.33 4.06
C PHE A 140 -9.68 4.49 5.57
N LYS A 141 -10.81 4.24 6.24
CA LYS A 141 -10.83 4.00 7.68
C LYS A 141 -10.38 2.57 7.94
N VAL A 142 -9.19 2.41 8.50
CA VAL A 142 -8.59 1.12 8.81
C VAL A 142 -9.04 0.68 10.21
N LEU A 143 -9.56 -0.54 10.33
CA LEU A 143 -9.99 -1.13 11.61
C LEU A 143 -8.91 -2.01 12.26
N GLY A 144 -7.74 -2.10 11.62
CA GLY A 144 -6.60 -2.89 12.07
C GLY A 144 -6.66 -4.35 11.64
N TYR A 145 -5.67 -5.12 12.08
CA TYR A 145 -5.59 -6.57 11.90
C TYR A 145 -6.45 -7.30 12.93
N HIS A 146 -7.24 -8.26 12.46
CA HIS A 146 -8.04 -9.15 13.28
C HIS A 146 -7.72 -10.61 12.94
N ARG A 147 -7.16 -11.35 13.89
CA ARG A 147 -6.95 -12.80 13.75
C ARG A 147 -8.30 -13.51 13.81
N THR A 148 -8.57 -14.34 12.80
CA THR A 148 -9.85 -15.08 12.67
C THR A 148 -9.72 -16.55 13.08
N ARG A 149 -8.50 -17.03 13.31
CA ARG A 149 -8.17 -18.38 13.75
C ARG A 149 -7.58 -18.35 15.16
N SER A 150 -7.64 -19.46 15.89
CA SER A 150 -6.98 -19.59 17.18
C SER A 150 -5.45 -19.49 17.04
N GLU A 151 -4.76 -19.21 18.14
CA GLU A 151 -3.28 -19.17 18.16
C GLU A 151 -2.66 -20.53 17.83
N GLY A 152 -3.28 -21.63 18.26
CA GLY A 152 -2.83 -23.00 17.96
C GLY A 152 -3.31 -23.55 16.61
N PHE A 153 -3.93 -22.74 15.76
CA PHE A 153 -4.32 -23.17 14.41
C PHE A 153 -3.07 -23.31 13.54
N VAL A 154 -2.87 -24.50 12.97
CA VAL A 154 -1.80 -24.76 12.00
C VAL A 154 -2.43 -24.74 10.61
N PRO A 155 -2.08 -23.79 9.73
CA PRO A 155 -2.64 -23.73 8.40
C PRO A 155 -2.24 -24.95 7.56
N TYR A 156 -3.14 -25.46 6.74
CA TYR A 156 -2.81 -26.59 5.86
C TYR A 156 -1.85 -26.17 4.73
N ARG A 157 -1.83 -24.88 4.39
CA ARG A 157 -0.95 -24.26 3.40
C ARG A 157 -0.50 -22.91 3.91
N GLU A 158 0.72 -22.49 3.54
CA GLU A 158 1.27 -21.18 3.88
C GLU A 158 0.37 -20.01 3.46
N SER A 159 -0.36 -20.18 2.36
CA SER A 159 -1.30 -19.19 1.84
C SER A 159 -2.67 -19.17 2.53
N GLU A 160 -2.94 -20.04 3.51
CA GLU A 160 -4.24 -20.06 4.18
C GLU A 160 -4.42 -18.82 5.07
N PRO A 161 -5.51 -18.04 4.91
CA PRO A 161 -5.71 -16.84 5.70
C PRO A 161 -5.99 -17.19 7.17
N VAL A 162 -5.17 -16.66 8.07
CA VAL A 162 -5.36 -16.78 9.53
C VAL A 162 -5.99 -15.54 10.14
N GLY A 163 -5.84 -14.39 9.49
CA GLY A 163 -6.40 -13.11 9.92
C GLY A 163 -6.80 -12.23 8.75
N LYS A 164 -7.31 -11.04 9.07
CA LYS A 164 -7.82 -10.08 8.09
C LYS A 164 -7.50 -8.66 8.51
N VAL A 165 -7.22 -7.81 7.53
CA VAL A 165 -7.27 -6.35 7.68
C VAL A 165 -8.57 -5.85 7.07
N PHE A 166 -9.30 -5.05 7.83
CA PHE A 166 -10.54 -4.41 7.37
C PHE A 166 -10.32 -2.93 7.17
N ALA A 167 -10.74 -2.43 6.01
CA ALA A 167 -10.67 -1.03 5.67
C ALA A 167 -11.91 -0.63 4.89
N TYR A 168 -12.43 0.59 5.07
CA TYR A 168 -13.59 1.03 4.31
C TYR A 168 -13.57 2.52 3.99
N TRP A 169 -14.20 2.86 2.87
CA TRP A 169 -14.66 4.22 2.62
C TRP A 169 -16.10 4.38 3.09
N THR A 170 -16.36 5.55 3.66
CA THR A 170 -17.72 6.04 3.91
C THR A 170 -18.43 6.36 2.59
N THR A 171 -19.77 6.46 2.63
CA THR A 171 -20.56 6.84 1.44
C THR A 171 -20.16 8.22 0.89
N SER A 172 -19.84 9.18 1.76
CA SER A 172 -19.39 10.51 1.34
C SER A 172 -18.10 10.45 0.53
N GLN A 173 -17.09 9.72 1.03
CA GLN A 173 -15.81 9.53 0.33
C GLN A 173 -16.00 8.82 -1.02
N LEU A 174 -16.90 7.83 -1.10
CA LEU A 174 -17.18 7.14 -2.35
C LEU A 174 -17.85 8.07 -3.37
N ARG A 175 -18.77 8.96 -2.93
CA ARG A 175 -19.44 9.93 -3.81
C ARG A 175 -18.51 10.99 -4.37
N GLU A 176 -17.56 11.45 -3.56
CA GLU A 176 -16.53 12.39 -4.01
C GLU A 176 -15.68 11.79 -5.13
N ARG A 177 -15.38 10.49 -5.06
CA ARG A 177 -14.55 9.80 -6.05
C ARG A 177 -15.31 9.28 -7.26
N LYS A 178 -16.61 8.99 -7.11
CA LYS A 178 -17.46 8.49 -8.20
C LYS A 178 -18.77 9.28 -8.23
N PRO A 179 -18.76 10.54 -8.67
CA PRO A 179 -19.98 11.32 -8.81
C PRO A 179 -20.89 10.66 -9.85
N SER A 180 -22.00 10.10 -9.38
CA SER A 180 -23.03 9.52 -10.25
C SER A 180 -24.20 10.48 -10.32
N ALA A 181 -24.50 10.99 -11.52
CA ALA A 181 -25.65 11.85 -11.76
C ALA A 181 -26.99 11.16 -11.42
N LEU A 182 -27.05 9.83 -11.52
CA LEU A 182 -28.23 9.06 -11.16
C LEU A 182 -28.49 9.10 -9.63
N TRP A 183 -27.42 9.07 -8.82
CA TRP A 183 -27.54 9.12 -7.37
C TRP A 183 -27.93 10.51 -6.88
N SER A 184 -27.41 11.56 -7.52
CA SER A 184 -27.80 12.94 -7.21
C SER A 184 -29.26 13.21 -7.56
N LEU A 185 -29.79 12.61 -8.63
CA LEU A 185 -31.19 12.77 -9.06
C LEU A 185 -32.19 11.99 -8.19
N LEU A 186 -31.88 10.75 -7.81
CA LEU A 186 -32.84 9.88 -7.11
C LEU A 186 -32.80 10.02 -5.58
N GLY A 187 -31.79 10.67 -5.02
CA GLY A 187 -31.62 10.82 -3.57
C GLY A 187 -31.44 9.48 -2.83
N TYR A 188 -31.28 8.38 -3.56
CA TYR A 188 -31.14 7.03 -3.04
C TYR A 188 -29.77 6.48 -3.40
N ASP A 189 -29.02 6.11 -2.37
CA ASP A 189 -27.75 5.44 -2.50
C ASP A 189 -27.90 4.03 -1.93
N PRO A 190 -27.99 3.00 -2.79
CA PRO A 190 -28.10 1.65 -2.30
C PRO A 190 -26.85 1.24 -1.52
N LEU A 191 -25.68 1.87 -1.74
CA LEU A 191 -24.42 1.47 -1.13
C LEU A 191 -24.24 2.07 0.26
N LEU A 192 -24.00 1.22 1.26
CA LEU A 192 -23.71 1.66 2.63
C LEU A 192 -22.24 2.02 2.84
N ARG A 193 -21.32 1.31 2.19
CA ARG A 193 -19.88 1.57 2.22
C ARG A 193 -19.16 0.77 1.14
N TYR A 194 -17.92 1.15 0.88
CA TYR A 194 -17.00 0.37 0.08
C TYR A 194 -15.97 -0.24 1.03
N GLU A 195 -16.04 -1.55 1.24
CA GLU A 195 -15.23 -2.26 2.22
C GLU A 195 -14.19 -3.15 1.51
N VAL A 196 -12.94 -3.01 1.93
CA VAL A 196 -11.80 -3.82 1.50
C VAL A 196 -11.44 -4.76 2.65
N VAL A 197 -11.37 -6.05 2.32
CA VAL A 197 -10.97 -7.10 3.25
C VAL A 197 -9.74 -7.78 2.67
N ILE A 198 -8.61 -7.65 3.36
CA ILE A 198 -7.34 -8.30 2.97
C ILE A 198 -7.13 -9.49 3.90
N GLY A 199 -7.11 -10.70 3.36
CA GLY A 199 -6.75 -11.90 4.10
C GLY A 199 -5.24 -11.99 4.26
N MET A 200 -4.78 -12.32 5.47
CA MET A 200 -3.36 -12.35 5.83
C MET A 200 -2.94 -13.77 6.26
N SER A 201 -1.74 -14.20 5.84
CA SER A 201 -1.08 -15.42 6.34
C SER A 201 -0.55 -15.24 7.77
N GLU A 202 0.09 -16.28 8.32
CA GLU A 202 0.76 -16.18 9.63
C GLU A 202 1.94 -15.21 9.61
N GLU A 203 2.61 -15.09 8.46
CA GLU A 203 3.72 -14.16 8.22
C GLU A 203 3.25 -12.77 7.80
N PHE A 204 1.97 -12.45 8.02
CA PHE A 204 1.37 -11.17 7.63
C PHE A 204 1.49 -10.81 6.15
N GLN A 205 1.59 -11.81 5.29
CA GLN A 205 1.53 -11.56 3.85
C GLN A 205 0.09 -11.58 3.35
N ALA A 206 -0.25 -10.73 2.39
CA ALA A 206 -1.55 -10.75 1.75
C ALA A 206 -1.75 -12.08 0.98
N VAL A 207 -2.81 -12.81 1.30
CA VAL A 207 -3.20 -14.09 0.67
C VAL A 207 -4.58 -14.05 0.01
N GLY A 208 -5.13 -12.85 -0.11
CA GLY A 208 -6.30 -12.56 -0.92
C GLY A 208 -6.93 -11.23 -0.56
N VAL A 209 -7.65 -10.65 -1.51
CA VAL A 209 -8.41 -9.43 -1.30
C VAL A 209 -9.84 -9.65 -1.76
N SER A 210 -10.78 -9.13 -0.99
CA SER A 210 -12.20 -9.09 -1.34
C SER A 210 -12.74 -7.68 -1.13
N ILE A 211 -13.50 -7.20 -2.09
CA ILE A 211 -14.27 -5.96 -1.97
C ILE A 211 -15.72 -6.32 -1.69
N VAL A 212 -16.29 -5.68 -0.67
CA VAL A 212 -17.68 -5.84 -0.25
C VAL A 212 -18.35 -4.48 -0.31
N THR A 213 -19.47 -4.42 -1.03
CA THR A 213 -20.29 -3.22 -1.16
C THR A 213 -21.67 -3.54 -0.60
N PRO A 214 -21.84 -3.53 0.74
CA PRO A 214 -23.12 -3.82 1.36
C PRO A 214 -24.17 -2.84 0.86
N THR A 215 -25.35 -3.37 0.52
CA THR A 215 -26.52 -2.57 0.14
C THR A 215 -27.55 -2.51 1.26
N GLN A 216 -28.33 -1.44 1.31
CA GLN A 216 -29.52 -1.34 2.18
C GLN A 216 -30.59 -2.38 1.81
#